data_AF-A0AAV1HHG4-F1
#
_entry.id   AF-A0AAV1HHG4-F1
#
_cell.length_a   1.000
_cell.length_b   1.000
_cell.length_c   1.000
_cell.angle_alpha   90.00
_cell.angle_beta   90.00
_cell.angle_gamma   90.00
#
_symmetry.space_group_name_H-M   'P 1'
#
loop_
_entity.id
_entity.type
_entity.pdbx_description
1 polymer ?
#
loop_
_entity_poly.entity_id
_entity_poly.type
_entity_poly.pdbx_seq_one_letter_code
_entity_poly.pdbx_strand_id
1 'polypeptide(L)'
;METGQDEEKLPSTSSSTQASSEMVSTLDDEPLSMSSATISSQKSLSTSTSPQHESSEMPEAECPLSPTAEDEPLSTDPAKWPSPLTDRIRTELVHRGPSKEPPDFVFCRNESDGRSCRHQYYKKTLVSGETMARSWLIYSMENNSLICFCCKLFSRRNILLTSSNKG
;
A
#
# COMPACT_ATOMS: atom_id res chain seq x y z
N MET A 1 66.74 -10.15 21.21
CA MET A 1 66.67 -9.14 22.27
C MET A 1 65.72 -8.07 21.73
N GLU A 2 64.44 -8.04 22.08
CA GLU A 2 63.67 -8.81 23.08
C GLU A 2 62.22 -8.85 22.56
N THR A 3 61.66 -9.99 22.14
CA THR A 3 60.77 -10.87 22.93
C THR A 3 59.82 -10.14 23.90
N GLY A 4 58.51 -10.22 23.63
CA GLY A 4 57.46 -9.63 24.46
C GLY A 4 56.06 -9.89 23.89
N GLN A 5 55.58 -11.13 23.99
CA GLN A 5 54.14 -11.45 23.88
C GLN A 5 53.55 -11.43 25.28
N ASP A 6 52.30 -10.99 25.42
CA ASP A 6 51.53 -11.15 26.65
C ASP A 6 50.12 -11.67 26.28
N GLU A 7 49.78 -12.86 26.78
CA GLU A 7 48.42 -13.42 26.75
C GLU A 7 47.80 -13.22 28.13
N GLU A 8 46.59 -12.63 28.21
CA GLU A 8 45.58 -12.77 29.27
C GLU A 8 44.37 -11.90 28.83
N LYS A 9 43.09 -12.22 29.09
CA LYS A 9 42.44 -13.39 29.70
C LYS A 9 40.93 -13.35 29.38
N LEU A 10 40.30 -14.51 29.13
CA LEU A 10 38.83 -14.60 29.04
C LEU A 10 38.19 -14.73 30.43
N PRO A 11 37.18 -13.90 30.79
CA PRO A 11 36.27 -14.17 31.88
C PRO A 11 35.01 -14.90 31.37
N SER A 12 35.05 -16.23 31.36
CA SER A 12 33.82 -17.03 31.22
C SER A 12 32.88 -16.76 32.40
N THR A 13 31.62 -16.46 32.13
CA THR A 13 30.53 -16.51 33.14
C THR A 13 29.39 -17.38 32.63
N SER A 14 28.73 -18.07 33.55
CA SER A 14 27.76 -19.13 33.25
C SER A 14 26.68 -19.20 34.32
N SER A 15 25.60 -19.92 34.01
CA SER A 15 24.39 -20.06 34.85
C SER A 15 23.48 -18.82 34.84
N SER A 16 22.17 -18.93 35.09
CA SER A 16 21.38 -20.15 35.35
C SER A 16 19.98 -20.07 34.75
N THR A 17 19.40 -21.23 34.48
CA THR A 17 17.98 -21.39 34.15
C THR A 17 17.12 -21.15 35.38
N GLN A 18 15.97 -20.50 35.21
CA GLN A 18 14.83 -20.75 36.10
C GLN A 18 13.52 -20.59 35.31
N ALA A 19 12.70 -21.63 35.33
CA ALA A 19 11.35 -21.63 34.80
C ALA A 19 10.37 -21.75 35.97
N SER A 20 9.23 -21.06 35.88
CA SER A 20 8.10 -21.28 36.78
C SER A 20 6.80 -20.87 36.08
N SER A 21 6.01 -21.88 35.74
CA SER A 21 4.58 -21.80 35.41
C SER A 21 3.76 -21.85 36.73
N GLU A 22 2.44 -21.74 36.80
CA GLU A 22 1.36 -21.45 35.83
C GLU A 22 0.59 -20.19 36.35
N MET A 23 -0.73 -19.95 36.27
CA MET A 23 -1.92 -20.55 35.63
C MET A 23 -3.03 -19.49 35.50
N VAL A 24 -3.85 -19.55 34.45
CA VAL A 24 -5.29 -19.22 34.49
C VAL A 24 -6.00 -19.89 33.31
N SER A 25 -7.24 -20.30 33.50
CA SER A 25 -7.90 -21.31 32.65
C SER A 25 -8.82 -20.71 31.57
N THR A 26 -8.68 -21.28 30.36
CA THR A 26 -9.76 -21.80 29.48
C THR A 26 -10.98 -20.96 29.09
N LEU A 27 -11.20 -20.94 27.76
CA LEU A 27 -12.50 -21.05 27.06
C LEU A 27 -13.54 -19.93 27.24
N ASP A 28 -13.86 -19.27 26.12
CA ASP A 28 -15.17 -19.50 25.49
C ASP A 28 -15.02 -19.46 23.96
N ASP A 29 -15.94 -20.11 23.22
CA ASP A 29 -15.93 -20.29 21.76
C ASP A 29 -17.26 -19.81 21.17
N GLU A 30 -17.22 -18.98 20.12
CA GLU A 30 -18.42 -18.44 19.46
C GLU A 30 -18.21 -18.41 17.93
N PRO A 31 -18.85 -19.30 17.16
CA PRO A 31 -18.48 -19.56 15.77
C PRO A 31 -19.12 -18.63 14.72
N LEU A 32 -18.51 -18.62 13.53
CA LEU A 32 -18.91 -17.82 12.37
C LEU A 32 -20.32 -18.14 11.86
N SER A 33 -21.25 -17.18 11.91
CA SER A 33 -22.57 -17.30 11.29
C SER A 33 -22.56 -16.83 9.82
N MET A 34 -22.24 -17.74 8.88
CA MET A 34 -22.43 -17.52 7.44
C MET A 34 -23.86 -17.85 6.99
N SER A 35 -24.67 -16.84 6.65
CA SER A 35 -26.00 -17.02 6.06
C SER A 35 -25.94 -17.29 4.54
N SER A 36 -25.72 -18.54 4.16
CA SER A 36 -25.80 -18.98 2.76
C SER A 36 -27.22 -18.86 2.20
N ALA A 37 -27.43 -18.02 1.19
CA ALA A 37 -28.73 -17.87 0.53
C ALA A 37 -29.12 -19.15 -0.23
N THR A 38 -30.35 -19.64 0.00
CA THR A 38 -30.84 -20.91 -0.54
C THR A 38 -31.18 -20.81 -2.03
N ILE A 39 -30.72 -21.80 -2.82
CA ILE A 39 -31.11 -21.97 -4.23
C ILE A 39 -32.57 -22.45 -4.29
N SER A 40 -33.45 -21.67 -4.93
CA SER A 40 -34.84 -22.07 -5.19
C SER A 40 -35.06 -22.36 -6.67
N SER A 41 -35.13 -23.64 -7.02
CA SER A 41 -35.28 -24.12 -8.40
C SER A 41 -36.73 -24.53 -8.71
N GLN A 42 -37.48 -23.66 -9.40
CA GLN A 42 -38.74 -24.03 -10.08
C GLN A 42 -38.92 -23.20 -11.37
N LYS A 43 -39.55 -23.67 -12.45
CA LYS A 43 -39.61 -25.01 -13.08
C LYS A 43 -40.31 -24.79 -14.43
N SER A 44 -39.64 -25.11 -15.54
CA SER A 44 -40.15 -25.40 -16.90
C SER A 44 -41.52 -24.87 -17.37
N LEU A 45 -41.57 -24.32 -18.58
CA LEU A 45 -42.24 -25.02 -19.69
C LEU A 45 -41.65 -24.59 -21.05
N SER A 46 -41.85 -25.42 -22.08
CA SER A 46 -41.15 -25.33 -23.37
C SER A 46 -42.12 -25.02 -24.51
N THR A 47 -41.72 -24.20 -25.48
CA THR A 47 -42.27 -24.26 -26.84
C THR A 47 -41.18 -24.01 -27.87
N SER A 48 -41.21 -24.73 -28.98
CA SER A 48 -40.25 -24.64 -30.09
C SER A 48 -40.76 -23.77 -31.23
N THR A 49 -39.89 -22.99 -31.86
CA THR A 49 -39.51 -23.20 -33.28
C THR A 49 -38.27 -22.35 -33.66
N SER A 50 -37.76 -22.54 -34.88
CA SER A 50 -36.54 -21.98 -35.45
C SER A 50 -36.76 -21.71 -36.96
N PRO A 51 -35.81 -21.19 -37.76
CA PRO A 51 -35.21 -19.85 -37.65
C PRO A 51 -35.30 -19.04 -38.96
N GLN A 52 -35.26 -17.71 -38.88
CA GLN A 52 -34.69 -16.80 -39.90
C GLN A 52 -33.96 -15.69 -39.12
N HIS A 53 -32.67 -15.42 -39.30
CA HIS A 53 -31.97 -14.96 -40.52
C HIS A 53 -32.43 -13.58 -40.99
N GLU A 54 -31.85 -12.56 -40.38
CA GLU A 54 -31.57 -11.29 -41.07
C GLU A 54 -30.14 -10.88 -40.69
N SER A 55 -29.33 -10.53 -41.70
CA SER A 55 -27.99 -9.96 -41.49
C SER A 55 -28.14 -8.44 -41.43
N SER A 56 -27.82 -7.84 -40.29
CA SER A 56 -27.72 -6.40 -40.14
C SER A 56 -26.27 -6.02 -39.87
N GLU A 57 -25.49 -5.98 -40.95
CA GLU A 57 -24.18 -5.34 -40.98
C GLU A 57 -24.31 -3.89 -40.48
N MET A 58 -23.72 -3.58 -39.32
CA MET A 58 -23.64 -2.22 -38.81
C MET A 58 -22.26 -1.67 -39.19
N PRO A 59 -22.16 -0.49 -39.82
CA PRO A 59 -20.87 0.04 -40.27
C PRO A 59 -19.95 0.26 -39.07
N GLU A 60 -18.68 -0.11 -39.24
CA GLU A 60 -17.62 0.15 -38.27
C GLU A 60 -17.43 1.66 -38.15
N ALA A 61 -18.07 2.26 -37.14
CA ALA A 61 -17.91 3.65 -36.80
C ALA A 61 -16.54 3.87 -36.16
N GLU A 62 -15.51 3.91 -37.00
CA GLU A 62 -14.14 4.29 -36.63
C GLU A 62 -14.21 5.65 -35.90
N CYS A 63 -14.06 5.63 -34.58
CA CYS A 63 -14.01 6.85 -33.78
C CYS A 63 -12.67 7.55 -34.05
N PRO A 64 -12.63 8.72 -34.71
CA PRO A 64 -11.38 9.41 -34.97
C PRO A 64 -10.90 10.06 -33.67
N LEU A 65 -10.16 9.29 -32.86
CA LEU A 65 -9.43 9.80 -31.69
C LEU A 65 -8.26 10.65 -32.18
N SER A 66 -8.58 11.89 -32.56
CA SER A 66 -7.63 12.90 -32.99
C SER A 66 -6.54 13.08 -31.93
N PRO A 67 -5.24 12.92 -32.26
CA PRO A 67 -4.16 12.98 -31.29
C PRO A 67 -4.06 14.40 -30.72
N THR A 68 -4.56 14.57 -29.50
CA THR A 68 -4.77 15.90 -28.90
C THR A 68 -3.68 16.19 -27.88
N ALA A 69 -2.68 16.94 -28.34
CA ALA A 69 -1.72 17.75 -27.59
C ALA A 69 -0.90 17.10 -26.46
N GLU A 70 0.42 17.11 -26.66
CA GLU A 70 1.45 17.32 -25.64
C GLU A 70 1.31 16.52 -24.33
N ASP A 71 1.61 15.22 -24.39
CA ASP A 71 1.63 14.34 -23.21
C ASP A 71 2.89 14.60 -22.35
N GLU A 72 2.89 15.70 -21.58
CA GLU A 72 3.93 15.95 -20.57
C GLU A 72 3.84 14.87 -19.48
N PRO A 73 4.91 14.11 -19.21
CA PRO A 73 4.82 12.90 -18.39
C PRO A 73 4.46 13.21 -16.93
N LEU A 74 3.41 12.56 -16.40
CA LEU A 74 2.93 12.82 -15.05
C LEU A 74 4.05 12.73 -14.00
N SER A 75 4.15 13.78 -13.17
CA SER A 75 5.19 13.87 -12.14
C SER A 75 5.14 12.70 -11.14
N THR A 76 6.31 12.25 -10.70
CA THR A 76 6.42 11.23 -9.63
C THR A 76 5.99 11.78 -8.26
N ASP A 77 6.05 13.11 -8.05
CA ASP A 77 5.69 13.75 -6.78
C ASP A 77 4.17 13.98 -6.69
N PRO A 78 3.45 13.39 -5.71
CA PRO A 78 2.02 13.56 -5.54
C PRO A 78 1.57 14.98 -5.16
N ALA A 79 2.46 15.89 -4.79
CA ALA A 79 2.11 17.31 -4.67
C ALA A 79 1.85 17.95 -6.04
N LYS A 80 2.52 17.46 -7.09
CA LYS A 80 2.55 18.06 -8.44
C LYS A 80 1.50 17.45 -9.38
N TRP A 81 0.73 16.46 -8.91
CA TRP A 81 -0.42 15.94 -9.64
C TRP A 81 -1.55 16.98 -9.69
N PRO A 82 -2.26 17.11 -10.82
CA PRO A 82 -3.32 18.12 -10.98
C PRO A 82 -4.49 17.89 -10.02
N SER A 83 -5.12 19.00 -9.62
CA SER A 83 -6.24 19.03 -8.68
C SER A 83 -7.39 19.84 -9.27
N PRO A 84 -8.56 19.24 -9.56
CA PRO A 84 -8.93 17.85 -9.30
C PRO A 84 -8.26 16.85 -10.26
N LEU A 85 -8.02 15.62 -9.77
CA LEU A 85 -7.60 14.50 -10.61
C LEU A 85 -8.75 14.07 -11.54
N THR A 86 -8.53 14.10 -12.85
CA THR A 86 -9.45 13.53 -13.84
C THR A 86 -9.40 12.00 -13.82
N ASP A 87 -10.38 11.34 -14.44
CA ASP A 87 -10.44 9.87 -14.40
C ASP A 87 -9.36 9.18 -15.26
N ARG A 88 -8.99 9.79 -16.40
CA ARG A 88 -7.79 9.41 -17.18
C ARG A 88 -6.54 9.38 -16.30
N ILE A 89 -6.31 10.47 -15.56
CA ILE A 89 -5.12 10.65 -14.72
C ILE A 89 -5.13 9.70 -13.52
N ARG A 90 -6.29 9.46 -12.89
CA ARG A 90 -6.42 8.40 -11.87
C ARG A 90 -6.09 7.03 -12.44
N THR A 91 -6.59 6.71 -13.63
CA THR A 91 -6.36 5.42 -14.29
C THR A 91 -4.88 5.22 -14.60
N GLU A 92 -4.21 6.22 -15.16
CA GLU A 92 -2.77 6.19 -15.43
C GLU A 92 -1.95 6.01 -14.14
N LEU A 93 -2.24 6.82 -13.11
CA LEU A 93 -1.56 6.71 -11.81
C LEU A 93 -1.78 5.34 -11.16
N VAL A 94 -2.96 4.73 -11.27
CA VAL A 94 -3.23 3.37 -10.79
C VAL A 94 -2.42 2.31 -11.56
N HIS A 95 -2.30 2.42 -12.89
CA HIS A 95 -1.48 1.51 -13.70
C HIS A 95 0.01 1.62 -13.37
N ARG A 96 0.50 2.84 -13.11
CA ARG A 96 1.88 3.11 -12.70
C ARG A 96 2.17 2.69 -11.25
N GLY A 97 1.18 2.84 -10.38
CA GLY A 97 1.25 2.48 -8.96
C GLY A 97 2.07 3.44 -8.08
N PRO A 98 2.20 3.12 -6.78
CA PRO A 98 2.97 3.90 -5.81
C PRO A 98 4.46 3.99 -6.13
N SER A 99 5.01 5.20 -6.15
CA SER A 99 6.46 5.44 -6.17
C SER A 99 7.14 4.95 -4.89
N LYS A 100 8.41 4.54 -5.00
CA LYS A 100 9.24 4.06 -3.89
C LYS A 100 10.60 4.72 -3.97
N GLU A 101 11.01 5.37 -2.88
CA GLU A 101 12.36 5.91 -2.77
C GLU A 101 13.40 4.78 -2.62
N PRO A 102 14.60 4.90 -3.21
CA PRO A 102 15.64 3.89 -3.09
C PRO A 102 16.25 3.84 -1.66
N PRO A 103 16.95 2.76 -1.28
CA PRO A 103 17.39 2.54 0.11
C PRO A 103 18.39 3.58 0.66
N ASP A 104 19.10 4.26 -0.23
CA ASP A 104 20.09 5.31 0.01
C ASP A 104 19.50 6.73 -0.02
N PHE A 105 18.21 6.87 -0.33
CA PHE A 105 17.54 8.17 -0.44
C PHE A 105 17.58 9.00 0.85
N VAL A 106 18.08 10.24 0.76
CA VAL A 106 18.17 11.17 1.88
C VAL A 106 16.93 12.07 1.92
N PHE A 107 16.00 11.76 2.82
CA PHE A 107 14.82 12.59 3.05
C PHE A 107 15.19 13.97 3.58
N CYS A 108 14.48 15.00 3.10
CA CYS A 108 14.67 16.37 3.55
C CYS A 108 14.33 16.53 5.05
N ARG A 109 15.03 17.43 5.72
CA ARG A 109 14.72 17.81 7.11
C ARG A 109 13.77 19.00 7.12
N ASN A 110 12.70 18.93 7.90
CA ASN A 110 11.81 20.06 8.15
C ASN A 110 12.54 21.08 9.04
N GLU A 111 12.64 22.32 8.58
CA GLU A 111 13.32 23.41 9.29
C GLU A 111 12.58 23.81 10.59
N SER A 112 11.26 23.64 10.63
CA SER A 112 10.41 24.14 11.72
C SER A 112 10.36 23.25 12.97
N ASP A 113 10.43 21.93 12.82
CA ASP A 113 10.41 20.96 13.93
C ASP A 113 11.63 20.02 13.97
N GLY A 114 12.57 20.17 13.02
CA GLY A 114 13.79 19.38 12.93
C GLY A 114 13.57 17.90 12.61
N ARG A 115 12.36 17.48 12.22
CA ARG A 115 12.03 16.09 11.88
C ARG A 115 12.34 15.82 10.40
N SER A 116 12.29 14.54 10.00
CA SER A 116 12.44 14.11 8.60
C SER A 116 11.56 12.89 8.34
N CYS A 117 11.23 12.66 7.07
CA CYS A 117 10.82 11.33 6.63
C CYS A 117 11.98 10.32 6.76
N ARG A 118 11.67 9.01 6.79
CA ARG A 118 12.63 7.91 6.99
C ARG A 118 12.09 6.63 6.36
N HIS A 119 12.95 5.77 5.80
CA HIS A 119 12.54 4.47 5.22
C HIS A 119 11.81 3.56 6.21
N GLN A 120 12.07 3.70 7.51
CA GLN A 120 11.36 2.98 8.58
C GLN A 120 9.84 3.20 8.53
N TYR A 121 9.35 4.36 8.11
CA TYR A 121 7.91 4.63 8.02
C TYR A 121 7.21 3.86 6.89
N TYR A 122 7.95 3.34 5.91
CA TYR A 122 7.43 2.42 4.88
C TYR A 122 7.28 0.98 5.37
N LYS A 123 7.53 0.72 6.66
CA LYS A 123 7.46 -0.61 7.26
C LYS A 123 6.56 -0.58 8.49
N LYS A 124 5.96 -1.73 8.81
CA LYS A 124 5.25 -2.01 10.08
C LYS A 124 5.76 -3.33 10.62
N THR A 125 6.38 -3.31 11.79
CA THR A 125 6.63 -4.51 12.58
C THR A 125 5.33 -4.94 13.25
N LEU A 126 5.03 -6.23 13.21
CA LEU A 126 3.88 -6.85 13.87
C LEU A 126 4.25 -7.34 15.28
N VAL A 127 3.24 -7.76 16.05
CA VAL A 127 3.45 -8.42 17.36
C VAL A 127 4.19 -9.76 17.26
N SER A 128 4.20 -10.39 16.07
CA SER A 128 5.02 -11.56 15.73
C SER A 128 6.51 -11.23 15.50
N GLY A 129 6.89 -9.95 15.51
CA GLY A 129 8.23 -9.48 15.11
C GLY A 129 8.43 -9.39 13.58
N GLU A 130 7.55 -9.97 12.79
CA GLU A 130 7.57 -9.88 11.33
C GLU A 130 7.42 -8.43 10.85
N THR A 131 8.05 -8.08 9.72
CA THR A 131 8.03 -6.72 9.19
C THR A 131 7.37 -6.67 7.81
N MET A 132 6.18 -6.06 7.75
CA MET A 132 5.41 -5.87 6.51
C MET A 132 5.69 -4.50 5.89
N ALA A 133 5.72 -4.43 4.56
CA ALA A 133 5.88 -3.18 3.82
C ALA A 133 4.55 -2.44 3.64
N ARG A 134 4.53 -1.12 3.88
CA ARG A 134 3.42 -0.22 3.57
C ARG A 134 3.54 0.26 2.12
N SER A 135 3.30 -0.65 1.17
CA SER A 135 3.42 -0.42 -0.28
C SER A 135 2.54 0.72 -0.83
N TRP A 136 1.53 1.15 -0.07
CA TRP A 136 0.60 2.24 -0.39
C TRP A 136 1.08 3.63 0.06
N LEU A 137 2.24 3.74 0.71
CA LEU A 137 2.87 5.02 1.03
C LEU A 137 3.71 5.52 -0.14
N ILE A 138 3.56 6.80 -0.44
CA ILE A 138 4.40 7.59 -1.34
C ILE A 138 4.94 8.79 -0.56
N TYR A 139 6.10 9.31 -0.96
CA TYR A 139 6.67 10.53 -0.40
C TYR A 139 6.50 11.68 -1.40
N SER A 140 6.28 12.88 -0.86
CA SER A 140 6.35 14.13 -1.60
C SER A 140 7.60 14.88 -1.18
N MET A 141 8.42 15.27 -2.15
CA MET A 141 9.55 16.18 -1.93
C MET A 141 9.03 17.58 -1.64
N GLU A 142 8.08 18.07 -2.45
CA GLU A 142 7.50 19.42 -2.34
C GLU A 142 6.86 19.67 -0.97
N ASN A 143 6.14 18.67 -0.42
CA ASN A 143 5.53 18.78 0.90
C ASN A 143 6.37 18.14 2.04
N ASN A 144 7.58 17.62 1.77
CA ASN A 144 8.42 16.83 2.69
C ASN A 144 7.59 15.89 3.59
N SER A 145 6.73 15.07 2.98
CA SER A 145 5.70 14.34 3.72
C SER A 145 5.35 12.99 3.11
N LEU A 146 4.86 12.09 3.96
CA LEU A 146 4.30 10.81 3.52
C LEU A 146 2.80 10.93 3.30
N ILE A 147 2.35 10.41 2.16
CA ILE A 147 0.97 10.48 1.67
C ILE A 147 0.49 9.06 1.38
N CYS A 148 -0.77 8.79 1.69
CA CYS A 148 -1.44 7.55 1.27
C CYS A 148 -1.82 7.66 -0.21
N PHE A 149 -1.25 6.81 -1.06
CA PHE A 149 -1.48 6.78 -2.52
C PHE A 149 -2.97 6.72 -2.87
N CYS A 150 -3.68 5.67 -2.43
CA CYS A 150 -5.11 5.49 -2.71
C CYS A 150 -5.95 6.67 -2.19
N CYS A 151 -5.54 7.25 -1.06
CA CYS A 151 -6.22 8.39 -0.46
C CYS A 151 -6.01 9.66 -1.29
N LYS A 152 -4.81 9.93 -1.81
CA LYS A 152 -4.55 11.06 -2.72
C LYS A 152 -5.36 10.95 -4.03
N LEU A 153 -5.62 9.72 -4.50
CA LEU A 153 -6.41 9.47 -5.71
C LEU A 153 -7.93 9.63 -5.51
N PHE A 154 -8.48 9.16 -4.38
CA PHE A 154 -9.93 8.98 -4.21
C PHE A 154 -10.57 9.78 -3.05
N SER A 155 -9.77 10.40 -2.18
CA SER A 155 -10.29 11.21 -1.07
C SER A 155 -10.77 12.58 -1.54
N ARG A 156 -11.94 13.02 -1.04
CA ARG A 156 -12.40 14.42 -1.15
C ARG A 156 -11.72 15.38 -0.16
N ARG A 157 -10.81 14.88 0.68
CA ARG A 157 -10.02 15.63 1.66
C ARG A 157 -8.53 15.39 1.40
N ASN A 158 -7.73 16.45 1.38
CA ASN A 158 -6.27 16.32 1.44
C ASN A 158 -5.88 15.66 2.77
N ILE A 159 -5.03 14.62 2.73
CA ILE A 159 -4.48 13.99 3.93
C ILE A 159 -2.96 13.82 3.80
N LEU A 160 -2.25 14.31 4.81
CA LEU A 160 -0.82 14.13 4.99
C LEU A 160 -0.64 13.31 6.28
N LEU A 161 0.26 12.31 6.26
CA LEU A 161 0.42 11.38 7.39
C LEU A 161 1.53 11.82 8.36
N THR A 162 2.30 12.82 7.98
CA THR A 162 3.34 13.48 8.78
C THR A 162 2.92 14.92 9.08
N SER A 163 1.94 15.10 9.95
CA SER A 163 1.53 16.42 10.44
C SER A 163 2.46 16.90 11.55
N SER A 164 3.03 18.10 11.41
CA SER A 164 3.66 18.83 12.53
C SER A 164 2.56 19.25 13.51
N ASN A 165 2.35 18.44 14.55
CA ASN A 165 1.32 18.68 15.57
C ASN A 165 1.70 19.90 16.42
N LYS A 166 1.15 21.06 16.06
CA LYS A 166 1.36 22.33 16.77
C LYS A 166 0.51 22.37 18.05
N GLY A 167 1.15 22.09 19.17
CA GLY A 167 0.64 22.40 20.51
C GLY A 167 0.86 23.86 20.88
#